data_AF-A0A4Q0U7B9-F1
#
_entry.id   AF-A0A4Q0U7B9-F1
#
_cell.length_a   1.000
_cell.length_b   1.000
_cell.length_c   1.000
_cell.angle_alpha   90.00
_cell.angle_beta   90.00
_cell.angle_gamma   90.00
#
_symmetry.space_group_name_H-M   'P 1'
#
loop_
_entity.id
_entity.type
_entity.pdbx_description
1 polymer ?
#
loop_
_entity_poly.entity_id
_entity_poly.type
_entity_poly.pdbx_seq_one_letter_code
_entity_poly.pdbx_strand_id
1 'polypeptide(L)'
;MEKQEKDIKTLEADITAAVSQYIDNESEYTDNAHIAIDPQTLEVSLVDSDADMPEAALSGCDHYPVMEFVRMCSSEPGLWEPDAEAVALAASGYMRHPDASV
;
A
#
# COMPACT_ATOMS: atom_id res chain seq x y z
N MET A 1 19.00 18.42 -2.15
CA MET A 1 17.78 17.60 -2.22
C MET A 1 17.59 17.03 -0.82
N GLU A 2 16.74 17.67 -0.04
CA GLU A 2 16.34 17.17 1.28
C GLU A 2 15.54 15.90 1.03
N LYS A 3 16.15 14.73 1.30
CA LYS A 3 15.40 13.48 1.33
C LYS A 3 14.47 13.61 2.53
N GLN A 4 13.17 13.82 2.30
CA GLN A 4 12.20 13.75 3.37
C GLN A 4 12.26 12.33 3.95
N GLU A 5 12.72 12.22 5.18
CA GLU A 5 12.54 11.00 5.97
C GLU A 5 11.05 10.90 6.27
N LYS A 6 10.33 10.13 5.46
CA LYS A 6 8.93 9.80 5.73
C LYS A 6 8.92 8.76 6.84
N ASP A 7 8.33 9.12 7.97
CA ASP A 7 8.21 8.25 9.13
C ASP A 7 7.23 7.10 8.85
N ILE A 8 7.45 5.95 9.47
CA ILE A 8 6.69 4.70 9.21
C ILE A 8 5.19 4.88 9.47
N LYS A 9 4.82 5.67 10.47
CA LYS A 9 3.41 5.98 10.74
C LYS A 9 2.74 6.73 9.60
N THR A 10 3.47 7.56 8.88
CA THR A 10 2.96 8.24 7.69
C THR A 10 2.77 7.24 6.56
N LEU A 11 3.70 6.29 6.39
CA LEU A 11 3.55 5.20 5.43
C LEU A 11 2.33 4.30 5.75
N GLU A 12 2.16 3.90 7.01
CA GLU A 12 0.98 3.15 7.45
C GLU A 12 -0.32 3.89 7.13
N ALA A 13 -0.37 5.21 7.40
CA ALA A 13 -1.54 6.03 7.10
C ALA A 13 -1.82 6.10 5.59
N ASP A 14 -0.78 6.18 4.75
CA ASP A 14 -0.95 6.26 3.30
C ASP A 14 -1.36 4.92 2.68
N ILE A 15 -0.82 3.80 3.17
CA ILE A 15 -1.30 2.46 2.78
C ILE A 15 -2.77 2.30 3.20
N THR A 16 -3.11 2.67 4.43
CA THR A 16 -4.49 2.62 4.92
C THR A 16 -5.43 3.47 4.05
N ALA A 17 -5.00 4.66 3.66
CA ALA A 17 -5.78 5.55 2.80
C ALA A 17 -6.00 4.95 1.40
N ALA A 18 -4.95 4.36 0.80
CA ALA A 18 -5.05 3.70 -0.50
C ALA A 18 -5.98 2.47 -0.46
N VAL A 19 -5.93 1.68 0.61
CA VAL A 19 -6.84 0.54 0.81
C VAL A 19 -8.28 1.01 1.02
N SER A 20 -8.48 2.08 1.79
CA SER A 20 -9.81 2.67 1.98
C SER A 20 -10.37 3.18 0.64
N GLN A 21 -9.53 3.82 -0.18
CA GLN A 21 -9.91 4.26 -1.53
C GLN A 21 -10.33 3.07 -2.41
N TYR A 22 -9.63 1.94 -2.35
CA TYR A 22 -10.04 0.72 -3.06
C TYR A 22 -11.43 0.23 -2.61
N ILE A 23 -11.65 0.15 -1.30
CA ILE A 23 -12.93 -0.31 -0.73
C ILE A 23 -14.08 0.63 -1.10
N ASP A 24 -13.89 1.95 -0.95
CA ASP A 24 -14.93 2.95 -1.22
C ASP A 24 -15.28 3.06 -2.72
N ASN A 25 -14.37 2.66 -3.61
CA ASN A 25 -14.52 2.75 -5.06
C ASN A 25 -14.38 1.38 -5.73
N GLU A 26 -14.90 0.31 -5.11
CA GLU A 26 -14.77 -1.08 -5.59
C GLU A 26 -15.18 -1.27 -7.08
N SER A 27 -16.06 -0.42 -7.61
CA SER A 27 -16.49 -0.46 -9.01
C SER A 27 -15.46 0.08 -10.01
N GLU A 28 -14.49 0.85 -9.54
CA GLU A 28 -13.43 1.46 -10.36
C GLU A 28 -12.16 0.60 -10.43
N TYR A 29 -12.06 -0.40 -9.55
CA TYR A 29 -10.90 -1.27 -9.42
C TYR A 29 -11.29 -2.73 -9.57
N THR A 30 -10.44 -3.53 -10.19
CA THR A 30 -10.57 -4.99 -10.22
C THR A 30 -9.99 -5.63 -8.97
N ASP A 31 -10.32 -6.90 -8.75
CA ASP A 31 -9.68 -7.73 -7.71
C ASP A 31 -8.15 -7.87 -7.90
N ASN A 32 -7.63 -7.50 -9.09
CA ASN A 32 -6.20 -7.48 -9.42
C ASN A 32 -5.56 -6.12 -9.11
N ALA A 33 -6.20 -5.24 -8.33
CA ALA A 33 -5.57 -4.02 -7.87
C ALA A 33 -4.45 -4.28 -6.86
N HIS A 34 -3.43 -3.44 -6.90
CA HIS A 34 -2.22 -3.52 -6.10
C HIS A 34 -1.90 -2.18 -5.45
N ILE A 35 -1.34 -2.25 -4.25
CA ILE A 35 -0.63 -1.15 -3.62
C ILE A 35 0.80 -1.17 -4.14
N ALA A 36 1.23 -0.08 -4.78
CA ALA A 36 2.59 0.17 -5.18
C ALA A 36 3.26 1.09 -4.16
N ILE A 37 4.44 0.70 -3.67
CA ILE A 37 5.24 1.48 -2.73
C ILE A 37 6.60 1.76 -3.36
N ASP A 38 6.98 3.03 -3.47
CA ASP A 38 8.34 3.40 -3.86
C ASP A 38 9.27 3.23 -2.65
N PRO A 39 10.24 2.30 -2.65
CA PRO A 39 11.13 2.05 -1.51
C PRO A 39 12.12 3.19 -1.23
N GLN A 40 12.28 4.15 -2.15
CA GLN A 40 13.17 5.30 -2.01
C GLN A 40 12.46 6.53 -1.44
N THR A 41 11.22 6.79 -1.86
CA THR A 41 10.42 7.95 -1.43
C THR A 41 9.32 7.61 -0.42
N LEU A 42 9.02 6.31 -0.27
CA LEU A 42 7.91 5.78 0.51
C LEU A 42 6.55 6.32 0.05
N GLU A 43 6.46 6.73 -1.22
CA GLU A 43 5.20 7.12 -1.86
C GLU A 43 4.36 5.87 -2.13
N VAL A 44 3.06 5.98 -1.83
CA VAL A 44 2.09 4.90 -1.97
C VAL A 44 1.13 5.27 -3.10
N SER A 45 0.84 4.32 -3.97
CA SER A 45 -0.13 4.47 -5.06
C SER A 45 -0.99 3.21 -5.18
N LEU A 46 -2.28 3.39 -5.44
CA LEU A 46 -3.17 2.29 -5.80
C LEU A 46 -3.16 2.13 -7.32
N VAL A 47 -2.89 0.93 -7.81
CA VAL A 47 -2.81 0.67 -9.24
C VAL A 47 -3.54 -0.59 -9.63
N ASP A 48 -4.28 -0.53 -10.73
CA ASP A 48 -5.00 -1.67 -11.29
C ASP A 48 -4.26 -2.20 -12.52
N SER A 49 -3.75 -3.43 -12.42
CA SER A 49 -2.95 -4.03 -13.49
C SER A 49 -3.77 -4.38 -14.74
N ASP A 50 -5.10 -4.48 -14.63
CA ASP A 50 -5.98 -4.72 -15.77
C ASP A 50 -6.25 -3.42 -16.57
N ALA A 51 -6.09 -2.26 -15.92
CA ALA A 51 -6.25 -0.94 -16.50
C ALA A 51 -4.93 -0.41 -17.11
N ASP A 52 -4.47 -1.01 -18.21
CA ASP A 52 -3.41 -0.48 -19.11
C ASP A 52 -2.26 0.24 -18.35
N MET A 53 -1.66 -0.46 -17.38
CA MET A 53 -0.61 0.12 -16.54
C MET A 53 0.63 0.43 -17.39
N PRO A 54 1.19 1.65 -17.32
CA PRO A 54 2.48 1.90 -17.94
C PRO A 54 3.55 1.05 -17.23
N GLU A 55 4.38 0.31 -17.98
CA GLU A 55 5.53 -0.45 -17.44
C GLU A 55 6.42 0.38 -16.49
N ALA A 56 6.44 1.71 -16.66
CA ALA A 56 7.14 2.65 -15.79
C ALA A 56 6.57 2.73 -14.36
N ALA A 57 5.28 2.48 -14.16
CA ALA A 57 4.67 2.38 -12.83
C ALA A 57 4.94 1.03 -12.14
N LEU A 58 5.48 0.05 -12.87
CA LEU A 58 5.87 -1.26 -12.35
C LEU A 58 7.37 -1.34 -12.03
N SER A 59 8.19 -0.43 -12.60
CA SER A 59 9.64 -0.55 -12.52
C SER A 59 10.20 0.21 -11.32
N GLY A 60 10.58 -0.54 -10.28
CA GLY A 60 11.28 -0.02 -9.10
C GLY A 60 10.41 0.22 -7.86
N CYS A 61 9.11 -0.07 -7.94
CA CYS A 61 8.20 -0.11 -6.78
C CYS A 61 8.03 -1.55 -6.29
N ASP A 62 7.75 -1.70 -5.00
CA ASP A 62 7.25 -2.95 -4.45
C ASP A 62 5.73 -2.99 -4.63
N HIS A 63 5.20 -4.13 -5.07
CA HIS A 63 3.78 -4.30 -5.36
C HIS A 63 3.18 -5.36 -4.46
N TYR A 64 2.07 -5.01 -3.82
CA TYR A 64 1.32 -5.87 -2.92
C TYR A 64 -0.14 -5.93 -3.37
N PRO A 65 -0.76 -7.12 -3.52
CA PRO A 65 -2.17 -7.20 -3.82
C PRO A 65 -2.99 -6.46 -2.77
N VAL A 66 -3.91 -5.58 -3.19
CA VAL A 66 -4.70 -4.77 -2.23
C VAL A 66 -5.54 -5.66 -1.29
N MET A 67 -5.93 -6.83 -1.80
CA MET A 67 -6.69 -7.84 -1.07
C MET A 67 -5.94 -8.41 0.16
N GLU A 68 -4.62 -8.28 0.23
CA GLU A 68 -3.86 -8.68 1.43
C GLU A 68 -4.03 -7.68 2.59
N PHE A 69 -4.52 -6.47 2.32
CA PHE A 69 -4.72 -5.41 3.31
C PHE A 69 -6.18 -5.18 3.67
N VAL A 70 -7.09 -6.03 3.20
CA VAL A 70 -8.50 -5.94 3.57
C VAL A 70 -8.88 -7.11 4.46
N ARG A 71 -9.76 -6.84 5.41
CA ARG A 71 -10.37 -7.87 6.25
C ARG A 71 -11.87 -7.66 6.34
N MET A 72 -12.59 -8.72 6.67
CA MET A 72 -14.03 -8.62 6.87
C MET A 72 -14.33 -7.78 8.11
N CYS A 73 -15.25 -6.83 7.97
CA CYS A 73 -15.58 -5.94 9.07
C CYS A 73 -16.19 -6.74 10.23
N SER A 74 -15.57 -6.62 11.40
CA SER A 74 -16.00 -7.38 12.58
C SER A 74 -17.31 -6.84 13.18
N SER A 75 -17.60 -5.55 12.95
CA SER A 75 -18.80 -4.88 13.43
C SER A 75 -19.96 -5.00 12.45
N GLU A 76 -19.66 -5.06 11.14
CA GLU A 76 -20.63 -5.04 10.05
C GLU A 76 -20.33 -6.17 9.05
N PRO A 77 -20.84 -7.39 9.30
CA PRO A 77 -20.55 -8.54 8.45
C PRO A 77 -21.04 -8.31 7.03
N GLY A 78 -20.14 -8.48 6.05
CA GLY A 78 -20.40 -8.25 4.64
C GLY A 78 -19.76 -6.97 4.10
N LEU A 79 -19.23 -6.11 4.98
CA LEU A 79 -18.37 -5.00 4.60
C LEU A 79 -16.90 -5.37 4.74
N TRP A 80 -16.06 -4.75 3.93
CA TRP A 80 -14.60 -4.82 4.06
C TRP A 80 -14.11 -3.61 4.85
N GLU A 81 -13.06 -3.80 5.65
CA GLU A 81 -12.32 -2.73 6.32
C GLU A 81 -10.80 -2.93 6.10
N PRO A 82 -9.99 -1.87 6.16
CA PRO A 82 -8.54 -2.00 6.13
C PRO A 82 -8.02 -2.87 7.29
N ASP A 83 -7.12 -3.79 7.00
CA ASP A 83 -6.43 -4.62 7.97
C ASP A 83 -5.21 -3.89 8.54
N ALA A 84 -5.39 -3.28 9.71
CA ALA A 84 -4.33 -2.55 10.40
C ALA A 84 -3.09 -3.40 10.72
N GLU A 85 -3.24 -4.71 10.95
CA GLU A 85 -2.10 -5.59 11.25
C GLU A 85 -1.28 -5.86 9.98
N ALA A 86 -1.95 -6.15 8.86
CA ALA A 86 -1.29 -6.33 7.57
C ALA A 86 -0.57 -5.06 7.10
N VAL A 87 -1.21 -3.89 7.27
CA VAL A 87 -0.63 -2.59 6.95
C VAL A 87 0.63 -2.32 7.77
N ALA A 88 0.58 -2.50 9.09
CA ALA A 88 1.73 -2.29 9.96
C ALA A 88 2.87 -3.25 9.62
N LEU A 89 2.56 -4.51 9.30
CA LEU A 89 3.55 -5.50 8.89
C LEU A 89 4.27 -5.07 7.60
N ALA A 90 3.53 -4.67 6.57
CA ALA A 90 4.12 -4.20 5.31
C ALA A 90 4.97 -2.94 5.52
N ALA A 91 4.44 -1.94 6.25
CA ALA A 91 5.17 -0.71 6.53
C ALA A 91 6.47 -0.97 7.31
N SER A 92 6.47 -1.93 8.25
CA SER A 92 7.66 -2.29 9.02
C SER A 92 8.82 -2.83 8.16
N GLY A 93 8.52 -3.39 6.97
CA GLY A 93 9.55 -3.82 6.00
C GLY A 93 10.42 -2.68 5.49
N TYR A 94 9.93 -1.44 5.59
CA TYR A 94 10.63 -0.22 5.18
C TYR A 94 11.32 0.49 6.34
N MET A 95 11.26 -0.06 7.56
CA MET A 95 12.08 0.42 8.67
C MET A 95 13.55 0.27 8.28
N ARG A 96 14.16 1.39 7.89
CA ARG A 96 15.57 1.44 7.58
C ARG A 96 16.35 1.05 8.83
N HIS A 97 16.89 -0.17 8.86
CA HIS A 97 17.88 -0.53 9.87
C HIS A 97 19.05 0.46 9.73
N PRO A 98 19.43 1.21 10.78
CA PRO A 98 20.48 2.22 10.69
C PRO A 98 21.90 1.65 10.50
N ASP A 99 22.08 0.36 10.22
CA ASP A 99 23.42 -0.28 10.20
C ASP A 99 23.58 -1.40 9.15
N ALA A 100 23.30 -1.11 7.88
CA ALA A 100 23.85 -1.92 6.78
C ALA A 100 24.87 -1.08 6.00
N SER A 101 25.93 -0.64 6.70
CA SER A 101 27.19 -0.27 6.06
C SER A 101 28.05 -1.55 5.97
N VAL A 102 28.24 -2.07 4.76
CA VAL A 102 29.33 -3.01 4.44
C VAL A 102 30.32 -2.32 3.51
#